data_AF-A0ABD5F3U2-F1
#
_entry.id   AF-A0ABD5F3U2-F1
#
_cell.length_a   1.000
_cell.length_b   1.000
_cell.length_c   1.000
_cell.angle_alpha   90.00
_cell.angle_beta   90.00
_cell.angle_gamma   90.00
#
_symmetry.space_group_name_H-M   'P 1'
#
loop_
_entity.id
_entity.type
_entity.pdbx_description
1 polymer ?
#
loop_
_entity_poly.entity_id
_entity_poly.type
_entity_poly.pdbx_seq_one_letter_code
_entity_poly.pdbx_strand_id
1 'polypeptide(L)'
;MRAAVEAGPRVRTAVLTKLYPTRSHTGAAQGGMCAALANVEEDNWEWHTFDTVKGGDYLADQDAVEIMAKEAIDAVLDLEKMGMPFNRTPEGRIDQRRFGGHTRDHGKAPVRRACYAADRTGHMILQT
;
A
#
# COMPACT_ATOMS: atom_id res chain seq x y z
N MET A 1 9.58 10.92 -1.06
CA MET A 1 10.54 10.50 -2.11
C MET A 1 9.83 10.11 -3.41
N ARG A 2 8.76 9.29 -3.41
CA ARG A 2 8.04 8.87 -4.64
C ARG A 2 7.68 10.00 -5.60
N ALA A 3 7.14 11.12 -5.11
CA ALA A 3 6.82 12.28 -5.95
C ALA A 3 8.06 12.87 -6.68
N ALA A 4 9.21 12.91 -6.02
CA ALA A 4 10.44 13.41 -6.63
C ALA A 4 11.02 12.43 -7.67
N VAL A 5 10.89 11.13 -7.42
CA VAL A 5 11.27 10.09 -8.40
C VAL A 5 10.41 10.20 -9.66
N GLU A 6 9.10 10.42 -9.50
CA GLU A 6 8.18 10.56 -10.63
C GLU A 6 8.38 11.87 -11.41
N ALA A 7 8.64 12.98 -10.71
CA ALA A 7 8.82 14.29 -11.32
C ALA A 7 10.22 14.49 -11.96
N GLY A 8 11.26 13.86 -11.39
CA GLY A 8 12.66 14.06 -11.77
C GLY A 8 12.98 13.92 -13.26
N PRO A 9 12.41 12.93 -13.99
CA PRO A 9 12.61 12.80 -15.44
C PRO A 9 12.01 13.93 -16.29
N ARG A 10 11.07 14.72 -15.75
CA ARG A 10 10.31 15.74 -16.51
C ARG A 10 10.69 17.16 -16.14
N VAL A 11 11.05 17.39 -14.87
CA VAL A 11 11.32 18.74 -14.34
C VAL A 11 12.49 18.73 -13.36
N ARG A 12 13.21 19.86 -13.30
CA ARG A 12 14.27 20.05 -12.30
C ARG A 12 13.65 20.01 -10.90
N THR A 13 14.01 18.99 -10.13
CA THR A 13 13.38 18.68 -8.85
C THR A 13 14.38 18.82 -7.72
N ALA A 14 13.99 19.53 -6.66
CA ALA A 14 14.75 19.62 -5.41
C ALA A 14 13.99 18.88 -4.29
N VAL A 15 14.70 18.07 -3.51
CA VAL A 15 14.14 17.38 -2.33
C VAL A 15 14.69 18.04 -1.07
N LEU A 16 13.82 18.70 -0.32
CA LEU A 16 14.16 19.36 0.94
C LEU A 16 13.69 18.49 2.11
N THR A 17 14.58 18.23 3.06
CA THR A 17 14.26 17.47 4.27
C THR A 17 15.09 17.97 5.44
N LYS A 18 14.47 18.05 6.62
CA LYS A 18 15.16 18.41 7.88
C LYS A 18 15.95 17.23 8.47
N LEU A 19 15.70 16.02 7.99
CA LEU A 19 16.37 14.79 8.41
C LEU A 19 17.04 14.13 7.22
N TYR A 20 18.04 13.29 7.46
CA TYR A 20 18.49 12.35 6.44
C TYR A 20 17.29 11.49 5.97
N PRO A 21 17.05 11.30 4.66
CA PRO A 21 15.77 10.76 4.16
C PRO A 21 15.30 9.45 4.82
N THR A 22 16.22 8.50 5.07
CA THR A 22 15.89 7.20 5.68
C THR A 22 15.60 7.27 7.18
N ARG A 23 15.77 8.44 7.81
CA ARG A 23 15.35 8.73 9.19
C ARG A 23 13.92 9.28 9.28
N SER A 24 13.20 9.36 8.16
CA SER A 24 11.79 9.75 8.12
C SER A 24 10.91 8.73 8.85
N HIS A 25 9.78 9.17 9.42
CA HIS A 25 8.92 8.31 10.23
C HIS A 25 8.28 7.14 9.44
N THR A 26 8.25 7.22 8.10
CA THR A 26 7.87 6.09 7.22
C THR A 26 8.64 4.81 7.59
N GLY A 27 9.90 4.91 8.01
CA GLY A 27 10.73 3.76 8.39
C GLY A 27 10.23 3.00 9.62
N ALA A 28 9.36 3.62 10.43
CA ALA A 28 8.75 3.00 11.60
C ALA A 28 7.45 2.24 11.28
N ALA A 29 6.91 2.34 10.06
CA ALA A 29 5.70 1.59 9.69
C ALA A 29 6.01 0.09 9.58
N GLN A 30 5.14 -0.74 10.15
CA GLN A 30 5.35 -2.18 10.27
C GLN A 30 4.36 -2.99 9.43
N GLY A 31 3.06 -2.73 9.66
CA GLY A 31 1.95 -3.61 9.32
C GLY A 31 1.78 -3.97 7.84
N GLY A 32 2.13 -3.08 6.91
CA GLY A 32 2.00 -3.35 5.49
C GLY A 32 1.44 -2.17 4.71
N MET A 33 1.12 -2.43 3.45
CA MET A 33 0.40 -1.54 2.55
C MET A 33 -0.77 -2.30 1.93
N CYS A 34 -1.94 -1.68 1.90
CA CYS A 34 -3.18 -2.33 1.48
C CYS A 34 -3.34 -2.24 -0.04
N ALA A 35 -3.45 -3.37 -0.73
CA ALA A 35 -3.82 -3.44 -2.14
C ALA A 35 -4.58 -4.71 -2.45
N ALA A 36 -5.65 -4.61 -3.24
CA ALA A 36 -6.50 -5.74 -3.63
C ALA A 36 -5.86 -6.55 -4.76
N LEU A 37 -4.70 -7.17 -4.50
CA LEU A 37 -3.98 -8.00 -5.48
C LEU A 37 -4.65 -9.35 -5.76
N ALA A 38 -5.53 -9.80 -4.88
CA ALA A 38 -6.16 -11.12 -4.92
C ALA A 38 -5.16 -12.30 -5.04
N ASN A 39 -3.98 -12.19 -4.43
CA ASN A 39 -2.94 -13.23 -4.52
C ASN A 39 -3.20 -14.42 -3.58
N VAL A 40 -3.89 -14.20 -2.45
CA VAL A 40 -4.15 -15.22 -1.43
C VAL A 40 -5.60 -15.71 -1.45
N GLU A 41 -6.53 -14.80 -1.71
CA GLU A 41 -7.97 -15.06 -1.84
C GLU A 41 -8.57 -13.98 -2.74
N GLU A 42 -9.80 -14.21 -3.23
CA GLU A 42 -10.50 -13.23 -4.07
C GLU A 42 -10.63 -11.88 -3.35
N ASP A 43 -10.31 -10.81 -4.07
CA ASP A 43 -10.38 -9.44 -3.57
C ASP A 43 -10.71 -8.48 -4.71
N ASN A 44 -11.24 -7.30 -4.36
CA ASN A 44 -11.64 -6.26 -5.30
C ASN A 44 -11.35 -4.87 -4.71
N TRP A 45 -10.85 -3.95 -5.55
CA TRP A 45 -10.61 -2.56 -5.17
C TRP A 45 -11.89 -1.84 -4.74
N GLU A 46 -13.07 -2.25 -5.23
CA GLU A 46 -14.37 -1.72 -4.79
C GLU A 46 -14.64 -2.07 -3.32
N TRP A 47 -14.27 -3.27 -2.87
CA TRP A 47 -14.38 -3.66 -1.46
C TRP A 47 -13.40 -2.88 -0.60
N HIS A 48 -12.19 -2.63 -1.10
CA HIS A 48 -11.21 -1.77 -0.44
C HIS A 48 -11.71 -0.31 -0.32
N THR A 49 -12.39 0.19 -1.37
CA THR A 49 -13.06 1.50 -1.36
C THR A 49 -14.13 1.54 -0.28
N PHE A 50 -15.02 0.54 -0.26
CA PHE A 50 -16.08 0.43 0.75
C PHE A 50 -15.53 0.42 2.18
N ASP A 51 -14.54 -0.43 2.45
CA ASP A 51 -13.90 -0.52 3.76
C ASP A 51 -13.27 0.81 4.19
N THR A 52 -12.67 1.54 3.24
CA THR A 52 -12.05 2.83 3.50
C THR A 52 -13.08 3.92 3.80
N VAL A 53 -14.17 4.00 3.02
CA VAL A 53 -15.26 4.96 3.25
C VAL A 53 -15.93 4.70 4.60
N LYS A 54 -16.26 3.43 4.88
CA LYS A 54 -16.83 3.01 6.16
C LYS A 54 -15.86 3.28 7.32
N GLY A 55 -14.58 2.96 7.15
CA GLY A 55 -13.54 3.16 8.16
C GLY A 55 -13.24 4.63 8.45
N GLY A 56 -13.43 5.50 7.46
CA GLY A 56 -13.38 6.96 7.60
C GLY A 56 -14.66 7.56 8.18
N ASP A 57 -15.60 6.75 8.68
CA ASP A 57 -16.90 7.18 9.20
C ASP A 57 -17.68 8.07 8.22
N TYR A 58 -17.55 7.76 6.92
CA TYR A 58 -18.16 8.51 5.81
C TYR A 58 -17.73 9.98 5.69
N LEU A 59 -16.65 10.38 6.37
CA LEU A 59 -16.06 11.72 6.28
C LEU A 59 -14.98 11.83 5.20
N ALA A 60 -14.58 10.71 4.59
CA ALA A 60 -13.58 10.70 3.54
C ALA A 60 -14.20 11.12 2.19
N ASP A 61 -13.45 11.92 1.43
CA ASP A 61 -13.79 12.27 0.05
C ASP A 61 -13.75 11.00 -0.83
N GLN A 62 -14.92 10.56 -1.28
CA GLN A 62 -15.05 9.23 -1.88
C GLN A 62 -14.36 9.10 -3.24
N ASP A 63 -14.26 10.20 -3.99
CA ASP A 63 -13.50 10.28 -5.25
C ASP A 63 -12.01 10.05 -5.03
N ALA A 64 -11.43 10.64 -3.98
CA ALA A 64 -10.05 10.40 -3.58
C ALA A 64 -9.84 8.97 -3.09
N VAL A 65 -10.79 8.41 -2.34
CA VAL A 65 -10.74 7.03 -1.85
C VAL A 65 -10.79 6.02 -3.00
N GLU A 66 -11.65 6.24 -3.98
CA GLU A 66 -11.76 5.39 -5.18
C GLU A 66 -10.43 5.33 -5.93
N ILE A 67 -9.84 6.50 -6.22
CA ILE A 67 -8.53 6.60 -6.88
C ILE A 67 -7.48 5.85 -6.05
N MET A 68 -7.39 6.12 -4.74
CA MET A 68 -6.43 5.48 -3.86
C MET A 68 -6.57 3.95 -3.87
N ALA A 69 -7.79 3.42 -3.72
CA ALA A 69 -8.03 1.99 -3.63
C ALA A 69 -7.72 1.25 -4.94
N LYS A 70 -8.02 1.88 -6.08
CA LYS A 70 -7.77 1.35 -7.42
C LYS A 70 -6.28 1.40 -7.76
N GLU A 71 -5.63 2.54 -7.56
CA GLU A 71 -4.20 2.74 -7.88
C GLU A 71 -3.26 2.04 -6.89
N ALA A 72 -3.74 1.64 -5.71
CA ALA A 72 -2.94 0.88 -4.74
C ALA A 72 -2.34 -0.41 -5.32
N ILE A 73 -3.06 -1.06 -6.25
CA ILE A 73 -2.59 -2.27 -6.95
C ILE A 73 -1.31 -1.96 -7.73
N ASP A 74 -1.36 -0.95 -8.60
CA ASP A 74 -0.21 -0.55 -9.42
C ASP A 74 0.93 -0.02 -8.56
N ALA A 75 0.62 0.75 -7.50
CA ALA A 75 1.63 1.28 -6.58
C ALA A 75 2.42 0.17 -5.85
N VAL A 76 1.75 -0.92 -5.43
CA VAL A 76 2.42 -2.09 -4.84
C VAL A 76 3.31 -2.79 -5.87
N LEU A 77 2.80 -3.03 -7.07
CA LEU A 77 3.55 -3.70 -8.13
C LEU A 77 4.76 -2.87 -8.58
N ASP A 78 4.64 -1.54 -8.58
CA ASP A 78 5.76 -0.66 -8.90
C ASP A 78 6.86 -0.72 -7.83
N LEU A 79 6.50 -0.75 -6.54
CA LEU A 79 7.48 -0.94 -5.47
C LEU A 79 8.17 -2.31 -5.57
N GLU A 80 7.43 -3.36 -5.92
CA GLU A 80 8.01 -4.68 -6.18
C GLU A 80 9.03 -4.62 -7.32
N LYS A 81 8.69 -3.97 -8.45
CA LYS A 81 9.61 -3.80 -9.59
C LYS A 81 10.85 -2.97 -9.22
N MET A 82 10.74 -2.03 -8.29
CA MET A 82 11.87 -1.27 -7.74
C MET A 82 12.77 -2.10 -6.82
N GLY A 83 12.37 -3.34 -6.49
CA GLY A 83 13.15 -4.26 -5.67
C GLY A 83 12.64 -4.42 -4.24
N MET A 84 11.43 -3.94 -3.92
CA MET A 84 10.88 -4.08 -2.58
C MET A 84 10.75 -5.58 -2.20
N PRO A 85 11.37 -6.01 -1.08
CA PRO A 85 11.39 -7.41 -0.67
C PRO A 85 10.12 -7.81 0.09
N PHE A 86 8.98 -7.80 -0.60
CA PHE A 86 7.74 -8.35 -0.04
C PHE A 86 7.88 -9.83 0.32
N ASN A 87 7.17 -10.25 1.38
CA ASN A 87 6.95 -11.66 1.68
C ASN A 87 6.26 -12.35 0.52
N ARG A 88 6.50 -13.66 0.41
CA ARG A 88 6.06 -14.46 -0.73
C ARG A 88 5.13 -15.58 -0.31
N THR A 89 4.11 -15.82 -1.12
CA THR A 89 3.32 -17.05 -1.06
C THR A 89 4.18 -18.24 -1.54
N PRO A 90 3.77 -19.50 -1.32
CA PRO A 90 4.48 -20.67 -1.86
C PRO A 90 4.64 -20.63 -3.39
N GLU A 91 3.74 -19.93 -4.09
CA GLU A 91 3.75 -19.75 -5.54
C GLU A 91 4.61 -18.56 -6.00
N GLY A 92 5.29 -17.86 -5.07
CA GLY A 92 6.20 -16.75 -5.38
C GLY A 92 5.51 -15.38 -5.58
N ARG A 93 4.19 -15.27 -5.37
CA ARG A 93 3.48 -13.99 -5.44
C ARG A 93 3.67 -13.18 -4.17
N ILE A 94 3.34 -11.89 -4.19
CA ILE A 94 3.32 -11.06 -2.97
C ILE A 94 2.29 -11.63 -2.00
N ASP A 95 2.75 -11.96 -0.79
CA ASP A 95 1.90 -12.44 0.28
C ASP A 95 1.09 -11.29 0.91
N GLN A 96 -0.11 -11.63 1.40
CA GLN A 96 -1.06 -10.70 1.99
C GLN A 96 -1.57 -11.24 3.32
N ARG A 97 -1.61 -10.37 4.34
CA ARG A 97 -2.12 -10.71 5.68
C ARG A 97 -3.41 -10.00 6.04
N ARG A 98 -4.08 -10.50 7.08
CA ARG A 98 -5.24 -9.85 7.68
C ARG A 98 -4.82 -8.54 8.33
N PHE A 99 -5.68 -7.54 8.25
CA PHE A 99 -5.58 -6.29 8.97
C PHE A 99 -6.98 -5.84 9.42
N GLY A 100 -7.03 -4.91 10.37
CA GLY A 100 -8.31 -4.41 10.88
C GLY A 100 -9.13 -3.76 9.77
N GLY A 101 -10.44 -4.03 9.75
CA GLY A 101 -11.38 -3.36 8.84
C GLY A 101 -11.37 -3.85 7.38
N HIS A 102 -10.51 -4.79 7.00
CA HIS A 102 -10.51 -5.35 5.64
C HIS A 102 -11.55 -6.44 5.48
N THR A 103 -12.52 -6.23 4.60
CA THR A 103 -13.60 -7.17 4.32
C THR A 103 -13.82 -7.38 2.82
N ARG A 104 -14.48 -8.49 2.49
CA ARG A 104 -15.03 -8.78 1.16
C ARG A 104 -16.55 -8.60 1.16
N ASP A 105 -17.10 -8.50 -0.06
CA ASP A 105 -18.54 -8.36 -0.30
C ASP A 105 -19.20 -7.22 0.50
N HIS A 106 -18.51 -6.07 0.61
CA HIS A 106 -19.00 -4.89 1.33
C HIS A 106 -19.34 -5.16 2.81
N GLY A 107 -18.41 -5.77 3.56
CA GLY A 107 -18.54 -5.95 5.01
C GLY A 107 -18.90 -7.35 5.49
N LYS A 108 -19.03 -8.35 4.61
CA LYS A 108 -19.57 -9.66 5.02
C LYS A 108 -18.56 -10.57 5.71
N ALA A 109 -17.30 -10.57 5.26
CA ALA A 109 -16.28 -11.46 5.80
C ALA A 109 -14.89 -10.83 5.73
N PRO A 110 -13.98 -11.14 6.67
CA PRO A 110 -12.64 -10.54 6.69
C PRO A 110 -11.75 -11.09 5.58
N VAL A 111 -10.94 -10.24 4.97
CA VAL A 111 -10.04 -10.58 3.84
C VAL A 111 -8.59 -10.18 4.11
N ARG A 112 -7.64 -10.84 3.44
CA ARG A 112 -6.20 -10.55 3.47
C ARG A 112 -5.83 -9.61 2.33
N ARG A 113 -5.55 -8.35 2.67
CA ARG A 113 -5.25 -7.28 1.71
C ARG A 113 -3.94 -6.53 1.99
N ALA A 114 -3.36 -6.70 3.17
CA ALA A 114 -2.13 -6.00 3.54
C ALA A 114 -0.90 -6.74 3.02
N CYS A 115 -0.27 -6.21 1.96
CA CYS A 115 1.03 -6.63 1.44
C CYS A 115 2.12 -6.21 2.43
N TYR A 116 3.08 -7.10 2.72
CA TYR A 116 4.04 -6.85 3.79
C TYR A 116 5.45 -7.36 3.54
N ALA A 117 6.42 -6.77 4.24
CA ALA A 117 7.77 -7.28 4.38
C ALA A 117 8.08 -7.45 5.88
N ALA A 118 7.93 -8.69 6.37
CA ALA A 118 7.92 -9.09 7.77
C ALA A 118 7.07 -8.11 8.61
N ASP A 119 7.65 -7.53 9.66
CA ASP A 119 7.08 -6.46 10.49
C ASP A 119 7.82 -5.13 10.26
N ARG A 120 8.42 -4.94 9.08
CA ARG A 120 9.32 -3.80 8.76
C ARG A 120 8.99 -3.17 7.41
N THR A 121 7.74 -3.25 6.98
CA THR A 121 7.33 -2.82 5.62
C THR A 121 7.76 -1.39 5.30
N GLY A 122 7.59 -0.45 6.23
CA GLY A 122 7.99 0.94 6.05
C GLY A 122 9.49 1.15 5.98
N HIS A 123 10.26 0.38 6.74
CA HIS A 123 11.72 0.36 6.65
C HIS A 123 12.18 -0.10 5.26
N MET A 124 11.57 -1.18 4.75
CA MET A 124 11.89 -1.71 3.42
C MET A 124 11.49 -0.74 2.32
N ILE A 125 10.33 -0.07 2.42
CA ILE A 125 9.91 0.97 1.47
C ILE A 125 10.92 2.13 1.42
N LEU A 126 11.49 2.55 2.56
CA LEU A 126 12.49 3.64 2.58
C LEU A 126 13.87 3.24 2.05
N GLN A 127 14.16 1.94 1.99
CA GLN A 127 15.44 1.40 1.51
C GLN A 127 15.36 0.87 0.07
N THR A 128 14.16 0.87 -0.52
CA THR A 128 13.90 0.61 -1.94
C THR A 128 14.01 1.91 -2.71
#